data_AF-R7TKL6-F1
#
_entry.id   AF-R7TKL6-F1
#
_cell.length_a   1.000
_cell.length_b   1.000
_cell.length_c   1.000
_cell.angle_alpha   90.00
_cell.angle_beta   90.00
_cell.angle_gamma   90.00
#
_symmetry.space_group_name_H-M   'P 1'
#
loop_
_entity.id
_entity.type
_entity.pdbx_description
1 polymer ?
#
loop_
_entity_poly.entity_id
_entity_poly.type
_entity_poly.pdbx_seq_one_letter_code
_entity_poly.pdbx_strand_id
1 'polypeptide(L)'
;MSFHYSNEPRVHPVCKISWRRATDHNIVSYKERLRVKLNSIVLPRKVLLCPDLDCSSHSTEIDTYYGRLIDAMKSAASECIPRQRKKALAGWSEVVTPYRNKSIFWNKIWIENGMPEVGLIRDIRQSTKKDYKHAAKWVIRNQDNITADRMTTKLHSDMNREFWDEVKRVRGNAKDCAGVIDDAVGEDAICDVFASKYEELYSSVSFNADDMVELRRDVDIDIRSKC
;
A
#
# COMPACT_ATOMS: atom_id res chain seq x y z
N MET A 1 -1.08 -36.31 -23.89
CA MET A 1 -1.81 -35.32 -23.08
C MET A 1 -0.86 -34.17 -22.75
N SER A 2 -0.86 -33.14 -23.58
CA SER A 2 0.03 -32.00 -23.45
C SER A 2 -0.58 -31.00 -22.48
N PHE A 3 -0.07 -30.93 -21.26
CA PHE A 3 -0.40 -29.85 -20.34
C PHE A 3 0.31 -28.58 -20.80
N HIS A 4 -0.40 -27.75 -21.57
CA HIS A 4 0.00 -26.36 -21.78
C HIS A 4 -0.08 -25.62 -20.44
N TYR A 5 1.04 -25.58 -19.72
CA TYR A 5 1.17 -24.69 -18.57
C TYR A 5 1.43 -23.28 -19.14
N SER A 6 0.36 -22.51 -19.30
CA SER A 6 0.43 -21.10 -19.70
C SER A 6 1.35 -20.35 -18.74
N ASN A 7 2.57 -20.08 -19.19
CA ASN A 7 3.46 -19.08 -18.60
C ASN A 7 2.91 -17.70 -18.96
N GLU A 8 1.83 -17.30 -18.30
CA GLU A 8 1.56 -15.87 -18.19
C GLU A 8 2.62 -15.29 -17.24
N PRO A 9 3.48 -14.36 -17.68
CA PRO A 9 4.28 -13.60 -16.75
C PRO A 9 3.30 -12.96 -15.77
N ARG A 10 3.48 -13.20 -14.47
CA ARG A 10 2.70 -12.48 -13.44
C ARG A 10 3.07 -11.01 -13.54
N VAL A 11 2.36 -10.30 -14.41
CA VAL A 11 2.26 -8.86 -14.50
C VAL A 11 2.04 -8.37 -13.08
N HIS A 12 2.78 -7.33 -12.69
CA HIS A 12 2.63 -6.66 -11.41
C HIS A 12 1.16 -6.56 -11.01
N PRO A 13 0.81 -6.79 -9.74
CA PRO A 13 -0.58 -6.95 -9.34
C PRO A 13 -1.36 -5.70 -9.74
N VAL A 14 -2.20 -5.84 -10.76
CA VAL A 14 -3.13 -4.80 -11.20
C VAL A 14 -3.89 -4.37 -9.96
N CYS A 15 -3.82 -3.08 -9.64
CA CYS A 15 -4.51 -2.49 -8.50
C CYS A 15 -5.98 -2.92 -8.54
N LYS A 16 -6.36 -3.88 -7.68
CA LYS A 16 -7.66 -4.53 -7.71
C LYS A 16 -8.70 -3.52 -7.28
N ILE A 17 -9.77 -3.40 -8.06
CA ILE A 17 -10.92 -2.56 -7.76
C ILE A 17 -11.56 -3.08 -6.46
N SER A 18 -11.89 -2.16 -5.54
CA SER A 18 -12.46 -2.49 -4.24
C SER A 18 -13.88 -1.98 -4.12
N TRP A 19 -14.84 -2.81 -4.52
CA TRP A 19 -16.27 -2.51 -4.38
C TRP A 19 -16.68 -2.26 -2.93
N ARG A 20 -16.05 -2.94 -1.96
CA ARG A 20 -16.30 -2.72 -0.52
C ARG A 20 -15.96 -1.30 -0.04
N ARG A 21 -15.09 -0.59 -0.74
CA ARG A 21 -14.66 0.79 -0.40
C ARG A 21 -15.37 1.84 -1.24
N ALA A 22 -16.27 1.43 -2.14
CA ALA A 22 -17.01 2.36 -2.97
C ALA A 22 -18.02 3.13 -2.11
N THR A 23 -18.03 4.45 -2.22
CA THR A 23 -19.10 5.30 -1.68
C THR A 23 -20.30 5.28 -2.62
N ASP A 24 -21.45 5.76 -2.17
CA ASP A 24 -22.65 5.85 -3.01
C ASP A 24 -22.42 6.70 -4.26
N HIS A 25 -21.64 7.79 -4.13
CA HIS A 25 -21.23 8.61 -5.28
C HIS A 25 -20.45 7.79 -6.32
N ASN A 26 -19.52 6.93 -5.89
CA ASN A 26 -18.76 6.07 -6.80
C ASN A 26 -19.66 5.09 -7.54
N ILE A 27 -20.70 4.58 -6.87
CA ILE A 27 -21.68 3.66 -7.47
C ILE A 27 -22.56 4.38 -8.49
N VAL A 28 -23.02 5.61 -8.21
CA VAL A 28 -23.79 6.42 -9.15
C VAL A 28 -22.95 6.73 -10.39
N SER A 29 -21.73 7.25 -10.20
CA SER A 29 -20.78 7.54 -11.29
C SER A 29 -20.47 6.31 -12.13
N TYR A 30 -20.31 5.13 -11.50
CA TYR A 30 -20.13 3.88 -12.22
C TYR A 30 -21.34 3.54 -13.11
N LYS A 31 -22.56 3.66 -12.60
CA LYS A 31 -23.78 3.39 -13.37
C LYS A 31 -23.91 4.32 -14.57
N GLU A 32 -23.65 5.61 -14.40
CA GLU A 32 -23.69 6.59 -15.48
C GLU A 32 -22.62 6.30 -16.54
N ARG A 33 -21.37 6.09 -16.11
CA ARG A 33 -20.27 5.78 -17.03
C ARG A 33 -20.50 4.46 -17.77
N LEU A 34 -21.02 3.44 -17.09
CA LEU A 34 -21.36 2.17 -17.69
C LEU A 34 -22.46 2.34 -18.75
N ARG A 35 -23.53 3.09 -18.45
CA ARG A 35 -24.61 3.38 -19.42
C ARG A 35 -24.08 4.03 -20.69
N VAL A 36 -23.22 5.05 -20.56
CA VAL A 36 -22.60 5.73 -21.71
C VAL A 36 -21.78 4.74 -22.55
N LYS A 37 -20.95 3.91 -21.91
CA LYS A 37 -20.12 2.93 -22.63
C LYS A 37 -20.95 1.84 -23.29
N LEU A 38 -21.98 1.31 -22.62
CA LEU A 38 -22.86 0.30 -23.20
C LEU A 38 -23.65 0.85 -24.39
N ASN A 39 -24.13 2.08 -24.33
CA ASN A 39 -24.82 2.73 -25.45
C ASN A 39 -23.92 2.93 -26.69
N SER A 40 -22.60 2.98 -26.51
CA SER A 40 -21.65 3.09 -27.62
C SER A 40 -21.35 1.74 -28.31
N ILE A 41 -21.75 0.62 -27.71
CA ILE A 41 -21.50 -0.71 -28.27
C ILE A 41 -22.53 -0.98 -29.36
N VAL A 42 -22.05 -1.20 -30.58
CA VAL A 42 -22.89 -1.57 -31.72
C VAL A 42 -23.38 -3.00 -31.57
N LEU A 43 -24.70 -3.19 -31.66
CA LEU A 43 -25.34 -4.51 -31.65
C LEU A 43 -24.96 -5.32 -32.90
N PRO A 44 -24.59 -6.60 -32.76
CA PRO A 44 -24.24 -7.46 -33.89
C PRO A 44 -25.51 -7.93 -34.63
N ARG A 45 -26.05 -7.05 -35.49
CA ARG A 45 -27.32 -7.28 -36.20
C ARG A 45 -27.31 -8.53 -37.08
N LYS A 46 -26.16 -8.89 -37.65
CA LYS A 46 -26.02 -10.08 -38.51
C LYS A 46 -26.31 -11.37 -37.75
N VAL A 47 -25.82 -11.46 -36.52
CA VAL A 47 -26.09 -12.57 -35.59
C VAL A 47 -27.57 -12.60 -35.21
N LEU A 48 -28.17 -11.44 -34.89
CA LEU A 48 -29.57 -11.35 -34.45
C LEU A 48 -30.58 -11.69 -35.55
N LEU A 49 -30.20 -11.51 -36.82
CA LEU A 49 -31.04 -11.79 -37.99
C LEU A 49 -30.74 -13.14 -38.62
N CYS A 50 -29.87 -13.95 -37.99
CA CYS A 50 -29.56 -15.28 -38.49
C CYS A 50 -30.77 -16.21 -38.28
N PRO A 51 -31.28 -16.85 -39.34
CA PRO A 51 -32.39 -17.80 -39.22
C PRO A 51 -31.97 -19.15 -38.63
N ASP A 52 -30.67 -19.47 -38.64
CA ASP A 52 -30.13 -20.74 -38.17
C ASP A 52 -29.61 -20.65 -36.74
N LEU A 53 -30.20 -21.42 -35.82
CA LEU A 53 -29.87 -21.42 -34.39
C LEU A 53 -28.50 -22.04 -34.08
N ASP A 54 -28.01 -22.97 -34.93
CA ASP A 54 -26.73 -23.67 -34.77
C ASP A 54 -25.62 -23.12 -35.68
N CYS A 55 -25.75 -21.85 -36.09
CA CYS A 55 -24.83 -21.22 -37.03
C CYS A 55 -23.45 -20.96 -36.41
N SER A 56 -22.42 -21.71 -36.83
CA SER A 56 -21.04 -21.59 -36.33
C SER A 56 -20.29 -20.36 -36.88
N SER A 57 -20.79 -19.73 -37.96
CA SER A 57 -20.12 -18.60 -38.61
C SER A 57 -20.20 -17.28 -37.82
N HIS A 58 -21.05 -17.22 -36.79
CA HIS A 58 -21.25 -16.02 -35.96
C HIS A 58 -20.54 -16.06 -34.61
N SER A 59 -19.87 -17.17 -34.28
CA SER A 59 -19.15 -17.36 -33.01
C SER A 59 -18.19 -16.22 -32.69
N THR A 60 -17.39 -15.79 -33.67
CA THR A 60 -16.42 -14.71 -33.52
C THR A 60 -17.08 -13.34 -33.31
N GLU A 61 -18.21 -13.06 -33.94
CA GLU A 61 -18.98 -11.82 -33.75
C GLU A 61 -19.62 -11.77 -32.35
N ILE A 62 -20.11 -12.91 -31.86
CA ILE A 62 -20.63 -13.06 -30.50
C ILE A 62 -19.52 -12.84 -29.47
N ASP A 63 -18.38 -13.50 -29.63
CA ASP A 63 -17.23 -13.36 -28.73
C ASP A 63 -16.71 -11.92 -28.70
N THR A 64 -16.66 -11.26 -29.86
CA THR A 64 -16.25 -9.86 -29.96
C THR A 64 -17.23 -8.94 -29.24
N TYR A 65 -18.54 -9.15 -29.42
CA TYR A 65 -19.56 -8.37 -28.73
C TYR A 65 -19.50 -8.57 -27.21
N TYR A 66 -19.38 -9.83 -26.77
CA TYR A 66 -19.21 -10.17 -25.35
C TYR A 66 -17.94 -9.53 -24.76
N GLY A 67 -16.82 -9.61 -25.47
CA GLY A 67 -15.57 -8.96 -25.07
C GLY A 67 -15.74 -7.45 -24.87
N ARG A 68 -16.42 -6.77 -25.80
CA ARG A 68 -16.73 -5.33 -25.68
C ARG A 68 -17.59 -5.00 -24.47
N LEU A 69 -18.58 -5.83 -24.14
CA LEU A 69 -19.39 -5.66 -22.93
C LEU A 69 -18.53 -5.77 -21.67
N ILE A 70 -17.71 -6.82 -21.59
CA ILE A 70 -16.83 -7.06 -20.44
C ILE A 70 -15.81 -5.93 -20.29
N ASP A 71 -15.24 -5.44 -21.38
CA ASP A 71 -14.27 -4.35 -21.36
C ASP A 71 -14.92 -3.01 -20.98
N ALA A 72 -16.14 -2.74 -21.44
CA ALA A 72 -16.91 -1.59 -20.99
C ALA A 72 -17.17 -1.63 -19.48
N MET A 73 -17.57 -2.80 -18.95
CA MET A 73 -17.77 -3.01 -17.51
C MET A 73 -16.49 -2.82 -16.70
N LYS A 74 -15.38 -3.43 -17.15
CA LYS A 74 -14.07 -3.30 -16.51
C LYS A 74 -13.57 -1.85 -16.55
N SER A 75 -13.69 -1.20 -17.69
CA SER A 75 -13.25 0.18 -17.90
C SER A 75 -14.04 1.15 -17.02
N ALA A 76 -15.38 1.09 -17.03
CA ALA A 76 -16.21 1.92 -16.16
C ALA A 76 -15.89 1.71 -14.67
N ALA A 77 -15.71 0.45 -14.25
CA ALA A 77 -15.35 0.14 -12.87
C ALA A 77 -13.98 0.69 -12.50
N SER A 78 -13.03 0.67 -13.43
CA SER A 78 -11.66 1.15 -13.22
C SER A 78 -11.54 2.67 -13.08
N GLU A 79 -12.50 3.41 -13.66
CA GLU A 79 -12.59 4.86 -13.62
C GLU A 79 -13.31 5.35 -12.36
N CYS A 80 -14.36 4.64 -11.92
CA CYS A 80 -15.27 5.14 -10.90
C CYS A 80 -15.05 4.50 -9.52
N ILE A 81 -14.55 3.26 -9.45
CA ILE A 81 -14.45 2.51 -8.21
C ILE A 81 -13.03 2.58 -7.65
N PRO A 82 -12.87 2.89 -6.35
CA PRO A 82 -11.56 3.06 -5.74
C PRO A 82 -10.75 1.76 -5.80
N ARG A 83 -9.45 1.93 -6.02
CA ARG A 83 -8.49 0.83 -6.10
C ARG A 83 -7.88 0.54 -4.74
N GLN A 84 -7.76 -0.74 -4.43
CA GLN A 84 -6.97 -1.16 -3.28
C GLN A 84 -5.49 -1.15 -3.65
N ARG A 85 -4.78 -0.12 -3.18
CA ARG A 85 -3.32 -0.15 -3.16
C ARG A 85 -2.89 -1.15 -2.10
N LYS A 86 -2.10 -2.16 -2.49
CA LYS A 86 -1.38 -2.95 -1.49
C LYS A 86 -0.35 -2.03 -0.84
N LYS A 87 -0.33 -1.97 0.50
CA LYS A 87 0.71 -1.25 1.22
C LYS A 87 2.05 -1.88 0.83
N ALA A 88 3.01 -1.05 0.41
CA ALA A 88 4.38 -1.51 0.20
C ALA A 88 4.96 -1.85 1.58
N LEU A 89 5.46 -3.08 1.73
CA LEU A 89 6.14 -3.53 2.95
C LEU A 89 7.56 -2.94 2.95
N ALA A 90 7.95 -2.28 4.04
CA ALA A 90 9.32 -1.79 4.19
C ALA A 90 10.28 -2.99 4.26
N GLY A 91 11.43 -2.91 3.59
CA GLY A 91 12.40 -4.01 3.50
C GLY A 91 12.13 -5.00 2.35
N TRP A 92 11.00 -4.89 1.64
CA TRP A 92 10.67 -5.84 0.58
C TRP A 92 11.61 -5.72 -0.62
N SER A 93 11.93 -4.49 -1.04
CA SER A 93 12.84 -4.22 -2.15
C SER A 93 14.23 -4.75 -1.87
N GLU A 94 14.75 -4.51 -0.68
CA GLU A 94 16.15 -4.79 -0.31
C GLU A 94 16.34 -6.27 0.03
N VAL A 95 15.40 -6.84 0.79
CA VAL A 95 15.53 -8.22 1.31
C VAL A 95 14.93 -9.25 0.38
N VAL A 96 13.76 -9.01 -0.23
CA VAL A 96 13.03 -10.08 -0.95
C VAL A 96 13.35 -10.11 -2.45
N THR A 97 13.56 -8.95 -3.07
CA THR A 97 13.84 -8.84 -4.51
C THR A 97 15.02 -9.69 -5.01
N PRO A 98 16.21 -9.72 -4.35
CA PRO A 98 17.32 -10.53 -4.85
C PRO A 98 16.98 -12.02 -4.89
N TYR A 99 16.35 -12.56 -3.84
CA TYR A 99 15.92 -13.95 -3.81
C TYR A 99 14.78 -14.24 -4.79
N ARG A 100 13.86 -13.28 -4.98
CA ARG A 100 12.80 -13.39 -5.99
C ARG A 100 13.40 -13.52 -7.39
N ASN A 101 14.36 -12.66 -7.73
CA ASN A 101 15.01 -12.66 -9.05
C ASN A 101 15.77 -13.97 -9.27
N LYS A 102 16.50 -14.45 -8.24
CA LYS A 102 17.18 -15.75 -8.28
C LYS A 102 16.20 -16.91 -8.49
N SER A 103 15.07 -16.91 -7.79
CA SER A 103 14.04 -17.95 -7.94
C SER A 103 13.40 -17.93 -9.35
N ILE A 104 13.14 -16.74 -9.91
CA ILE A 104 12.63 -16.60 -11.28
C ILE A 104 13.66 -17.10 -12.29
N PHE A 105 14.93 -16.72 -12.13
CA PHE A 105 16.02 -17.16 -12.99
C PHE A 105 16.13 -18.69 -13.04
N TRP A 106 16.21 -19.36 -11.89
CA TRP A 106 16.30 -20.82 -11.84
C TRP A 106 15.04 -21.53 -12.31
N ASN A 107 13.86 -20.90 -12.15
CA ASN A 107 12.65 -21.43 -12.75
C ASN A 107 12.69 -21.35 -14.29
N LYS A 108 13.25 -20.28 -14.86
CA LYS A 108 13.45 -20.14 -16.31
C LYS A 108 14.40 -21.20 -16.84
N ILE A 109 15.57 -21.38 -16.21
CA ILE A 109 16.53 -22.44 -16.56
C ILE A 109 15.89 -23.84 -16.50
N TRP A 110 15.08 -24.12 -15.46
CA TRP A 110 14.38 -25.39 -15.35
C TRP A 110 13.38 -25.64 -16.50
N ILE A 111 12.67 -24.60 -16.95
CA ILE A 111 11.76 -24.70 -18.12
C ILE A 111 12.56 -24.95 -19.39
N GLU A 112 13.65 -24.21 -19.61
CA GLU A 112 14.50 -24.34 -20.80
C GLU A 112 15.17 -25.72 -20.91
N ASN A 113 15.39 -26.40 -19.78
CA ASN A 113 15.93 -27.75 -19.74
C ASN A 113 14.86 -28.85 -19.81
N GLY A 114 13.64 -28.53 -20.25
CA GLY A 114 12.57 -29.52 -20.42
C GLY A 114 11.93 -29.98 -19.12
N MET A 115 11.99 -29.17 -18.06
CA MET A 115 11.34 -29.43 -16.78
C MET A 115 11.76 -30.77 -16.13
N PRO A 116 13.06 -30.98 -15.88
CA PRO A 116 13.54 -32.24 -15.34
C PRO A 116 12.89 -32.54 -13.97
N GLU A 117 12.37 -33.75 -13.82
CA GLU A 117 11.72 -34.24 -12.60
C GLU A 117 12.71 -34.66 -11.52
N VAL A 118 13.99 -34.85 -11.87
CA VAL A 118 15.08 -35.21 -10.95
C VAL A 118 16.37 -34.49 -11.34
N GLY A 119 17.27 -34.34 -10.37
CA GLY A 119 18.62 -33.82 -10.60
C GLY A 119 18.84 -32.37 -10.17
N LEU A 120 20.07 -31.91 -10.39
CA LEU A 120 20.61 -30.68 -9.80
C LEU A 120 19.79 -29.43 -10.12
N ILE A 121 19.30 -29.29 -11.35
CA ILE A 121 18.52 -28.12 -11.78
C ILE A 121 17.21 -27.99 -10.96
N ARG A 122 16.54 -29.12 -10.72
CA ARG A 122 15.34 -29.17 -9.88
C ARG A 122 15.65 -28.80 -8.44
N ASP A 123 16.74 -29.32 -7.89
CA ASP A 123 17.11 -29.12 -6.50
C ASP A 123 17.51 -27.65 -6.24
N ILE A 124 18.27 -27.03 -7.17
CA ILE A 124 18.59 -25.60 -7.11
C ILE A 124 17.32 -24.74 -7.24
N ARG A 125 16.39 -25.09 -8.14
CA ARG A 125 15.09 -24.40 -8.25
C ARG A 125 14.29 -24.48 -6.95
N GLN A 126 14.23 -25.65 -6.32
CA GLN A 126 13.52 -25.83 -5.05
C GLN A 126 14.18 -25.03 -3.92
N SER A 127 15.50 -25.08 -3.82
CA SER A 127 16.28 -24.34 -2.83
C SER A 127 16.05 -22.83 -2.96
N THR A 128 16.23 -22.28 -4.16
CA THR A 128 16.04 -20.83 -4.41
C THR A 128 14.59 -20.37 -4.19
N LYS A 129 13.60 -21.22 -4.49
CA LYS A 129 12.18 -20.96 -4.17
C LYS A 129 11.93 -21.00 -2.66
N LYS A 130 12.59 -21.89 -1.92
CA LYS A 130 12.52 -21.95 -0.45
C LYS A 130 13.12 -20.69 0.16
N ASP A 131 14.28 -20.25 -0.32
CA ASP A 131 14.95 -19.02 0.14
C ASP A 131 14.08 -17.79 -0.09
N TYR A 132 13.51 -17.63 -1.29
CA TYR A 132 12.57 -16.55 -1.59
C TYR A 132 11.37 -16.56 -0.63
N LYS A 133 10.74 -17.73 -0.42
CA LYS A 133 9.61 -17.84 0.51
C LYS A 133 10.02 -17.54 1.95
N HIS A 134 11.22 -17.94 2.34
CA HIS A 134 11.76 -17.67 3.68
C HIS A 134 11.97 -16.17 3.88
N ALA A 135 12.69 -15.50 2.96
CA ALA A 135 12.91 -14.06 2.98
C ALA A 135 11.59 -13.27 3.00
N ALA A 136 10.62 -13.66 2.18
CA ALA A 136 9.30 -13.02 2.16
C ALA A 136 8.55 -13.17 3.50
N LYS A 137 8.57 -14.37 4.11
CA LYS A 137 7.96 -14.59 5.43
C LYS A 137 8.69 -13.83 6.53
N TRP A 138 10.02 -13.76 6.46
CA TRP A 138 10.84 -13.03 7.42
C TRP A 138 10.49 -11.53 7.40
N VAL A 139 10.46 -10.89 6.21
CA VAL A 139 10.09 -9.47 6.11
C VAL A 139 8.69 -9.20 6.68
N ILE A 140 7.72 -10.07 6.41
CA ILE A 140 6.35 -9.92 6.94
C ILE A 140 6.34 -10.02 8.47
N ARG A 141 7.10 -10.96 9.05
CA ARG A 141 7.16 -11.16 10.51
C ARG A 141 7.95 -10.07 11.23
N ASN A 142 8.99 -9.55 10.59
CA ASN A 142 9.90 -8.57 11.16
C ASN A 142 9.59 -7.14 10.69
N GLN A 143 8.38 -6.91 10.18
CA GLN A 143 7.98 -5.63 9.58
C GLN A 143 8.15 -4.47 10.57
N ASP A 144 7.75 -4.67 11.82
CA ASP A 144 7.84 -3.64 12.86
C ASP A 144 9.31 -3.32 13.18
N ASN A 145 10.15 -4.36 13.34
CA ASN A 145 11.59 -4.18 13.59
C ASN A 145 12.30 -3.49 12.42
N ILE A 146 12.00 -3.86 11.18
CA ILE A 146 12.58 -3.23 9.98
C ILE A 146 12.17 -1.76 9.91
N THR A 147 10.94 -1.45 10.31
CA THR A 147 10.44 -0.07 10.28
C THR A 147 11.06 0.76 11.40
N ALA A 148 11.19 0.20 12.60
CA ALA A 148 11.88 0.82 13.73
C ALA A 148 13.36 1.06 13.42
N ASP A 149 14.05 0.10 12.84
CA ASP A 149 15.47 0.22 12.45
C ASP A 149 15.68 1.33 11.41
N ARG A 150 14.77 1.46 10.44
CA ARG A 150 14.77 2.60 9.49
C ARG A 150 14.54 3.94 10.19
N MET A 151 13.64 3.99 11.17
CA MET A 151 13.42 5.21 11.97
C MET A 151 14.69 5.58 12.74
N THR A 152 15.31 4.62 13.42
CA THR A 152 16.54 4.81 14.18
C THR A 152 17.69 5.28 13.29
N THR A 153 17.84 4.67 12.11
CA THR A 153 18.87 5.05 11.13
C THR A 153 18.69 6.50 10.68
N LYS A 154 17.45 6.92 10.38
CA LYS A 154 17.13 8.30 9.96
C LYS A 154 17.27 9.32 11.07
N LEU A 155 17.00 8.91 12.31
CA LEU A 155 17.21 9.72 13.50
C LEU A 155 18.71 9.98 13.70
N HIS A 156 19.55 8.94 13.57
CA HIS A 156 21.00 9.08 13.68
C HIS A 156 21.63 9.91 12.56
N SER A 157 21.03 9.93 11.36
CA SER A 157 21.54 10.69 10.21
C SER A 157 21.12 12.15 10.19
N ASP A 158 20.55 12.68 11.29
CA ASP A 158 20.07 14.06 11.45
C ASP A 158 19.06 14.51 10.36
N MET A 159 18.40 13.54 9.71
CA MET A 159 17.42 13.77 8.65
C MET A 159 16.03 13.98 9.26
N ASN A 160 15.92 15.01 10.10
CA ASN A 160 14.75 15.30 10.94
C ASN A 160 13.42 15.25 10.15
N ARG A 161 13.40 15.80 8.93
CA ARG A 161 12.22 15.76 8.06
C ARG A 161 11.84 14.33 7.63
N GLU A 162 12.81 13.53 7.22
CA GLU A 162 12.57 12.16 6.76
C GLU A 162 12.19 11.21 7.90
N PHE A 163 12.70 11.49 9.11
CA PHE A 163 12.25 10.85 10.34
C PHE A 163 10.76 11.11 10.58
N TRP A 164 10.33 12.38 10.58
CA TRP A 164 8.92 12.71 10.78
C TRP A 164 8.01 12.15 9.67
N ASP A 165 8.50 12.05 8.43
CA ASP A 165 7.78 11.38 7.34
C ASP A 165 7.64 9.85 7.56
N GLU A 166 8.64 9.22 8.18
CA GLU A 166 8.59 7.81 8.62
C GLU A 166 7.59 7.62 9.77
N VAL A 167 7.62 8.49 10.79
CA VAL A 167 6.70 8.47 11.94
C VAL A 167 5.25 8.64 11.48
N LYS A 168 4.98 9.61 10.59
CA LYS A 168 3.65 9.80 10.00
C LYS A 168 3.15 8.56 9.27
N ARG A 169 4.05 7.84 8.58
CA ARG A 169 3.68 6.63 7.84
C ARG A 169 3.31 5.46 8.74
N VAL A 170 3.99 5.31 9.88
CA VAL A 170 3.72 4.25 10.86
C VAL A 170 2.45 4.53 11.65
N ARG A 171 2.29 5.75 12.16
CA ARG A 171 1.09 6.16 12.90
C ARG A 171 -0.16 6.11 12.00
N GLY A 172 0.00 6.38 10.70
CA GLY A 172 -1.10 6.54 9.77
C GLY A 172 -1.92 7.79 10.06
N ASN A 173 -2.89 8.10 9.19
CA ASN A 173 -3.86 9.19 9.42
C ASN A 173 -4.96 8.76 10.41
N ALA A 174 -4.60 8.13 11.53
CA ALA A 174 -5.56 7.81 12.56
C ALA A 174 -5.95 9.12 13.27
N LYS A 175 -7.19 9.57 13.05
CA LYS A 175 -7.87 10.55 13.91
C LYS A 175 -8.40 9.89 15.18
N ASP A 176 -7.73 8.84 15.68
CA ASP A 176 -8.07 8.28 16.99
C ASP A 176 -7.49 9.22 18.03
N CYS A 177 -8.29 10.21 18.42
CA CYS A 177 -8.17 10.75 19.76
C CYS A 177 -8.56 9.61 20.71
N ALA A 178 -7.70 9.32 21.69
CA ALA A 178 -8.06 8.40 22.75
C ALA A 178 -9.34 8.94 23.42
N GLY A 179 -10.41 8.15 23.45
CA GLY A 179 -11.68 8.59 24.05
C GLY A 179 -11.62 8.73 25.57
N VAL A 180 -10.53 8.26 26.19
CA VAL A 180 -10.28 8.31 27.64
C VAL A 180 -8.79 8.57 27.89
N ILE A 181 -8.45 9.57 28.70
CA ILE A 181 -7.09 9.82 29.20
C ILE A 181 -7.20 10.15 30.69
N ASP A 182 -6.48 9.41 31.55
CA ASP A 182 -6.49 9.57 33.02
C ASP A 182 -7.91 9.70 33.60
N ASP A 183 -8.77 8.73 33.26
CA ASP A 183 -10.20 8.66 33.62
C ASP A 183 -11.09 9.79 33.07
N ALA A 184 -10.54 10.80 32.38
CA ALA A 184 -11.31 11.82 31.67
C ALA A 184 -11.83 11.28 30.34
N VAL A 185 -13.14 11.40 30.13
CA VAL A 185 -13.84 10.92 28.92
C VAL A 185 -14.36 12.11 28.12
N GLY A 186 -14.06 12.15 26.84
CA GLY A 186 -14.50 13.23 25.93
C GLY A 186 -13.47 14.34 25.75
N GLU A 187 -13.62 15.07 24.65
CA GLU A 187 -12.59 15.98 24.13
C GLU A 187 -12.30 17.15 25.09
N ASP A 188 -13.34 17.75 25.68
CA ASP A 188 -13.21 18.87 26.62
C ASP A 188 -12.53 18.45 27.93
N ALA A 189 -13.00 17.35 28.53
CA ALA A 189 -12.44 16.84 29.79
C ALA A 189 -10.96 16.43 29.64
N ILE A 190 -10.60 15.86 28.49
CA ILE A 190 -9.21 15.55 28.16
C ILE A 190 -8.38 16.83 28.01
N CYS A 191 -8.92 17.88 27.38
CA CYS A 191 -8.23 19.17 27.28
C CYS A 191 -7.94 19.77 28.66
N ASP A 192 -8.88 19.69 29.60
CA ASP A 192 -8.71 20.20 30.97
C ASP A 192 -7.63 19.44 31.75
N VAL A 193 -7.52 18.12 31.55
CA VAL A 193 -6.44 17.31 32.14
C VAL A 193 -5.07 17.76 31.62
N PHE A 194 -4.95 17.99 30.31
CA PHE A 194 -3.70 18.50 29.75
C PHE A 194 -3.39 19.90 30.25
N ALA A 195 -4.36 20.81 30.26
CA ALA A 195 -4.18 22.17 30.75
C ALA A 195 -3.66 22.18 32.19
N SER A 196 -4.29 21.40 33.07
CA SER A 196 -3.90 21.27 34.48
C SER A 196 -2.47 20.74 34.64
N LYS A 197 -2.11 19.67 33.90
CA LYS A 197 -0.76 19.11 33.95
C LYS A 197 0.29 20.08 33.43
N TYR A 198 0.02 20.78 32.34
CA TYR A 198 0.96 21.78 31.82
C TYR A 198 1.09 22.95 32.79
N GLU A 199 -0.01 23.43 33.36
CA GLU A 199 0.01 24.49 34.35
C GLU A 199 0.82 24.10 35.59
N GLU A 200 0.60 22.90 36.14
CA GLU A 200 1.43 22.35 37.21
C GLU A 200 2.90 22.27 36.80
N LEU A 201 3.21 21.75 35.62
CA LEU A 201 4.59 21.56 35.17
C LEU A 201 5.30 22.91 34.97
N TYR A 202 4.62 23.91 34.40
CA TYR A 202 5.16 25.26 34.22
C TYR A 202 5.19 26.07 35.52
N SER A 203 4.38 25.73 36.51
CA SER A 203 4.37 26.37 37.85
C SER A 203 5.17 25.61 38.90
N SER A 204 5.64 24.39 38.62
CA SER A 204 6.38 23.52 39.53
C SER A 204 7.79 24.02 39.86
N VAL A 205 8.30 24.95 39.07
CA VAL A 205 9.56 25.62 39.35
C VAL A 205 9.22 26.90 40.11
N SER A 206 9.77 27.06 41.32
CA SER A 206 9.59 28.28 42.09
C SER A 206 10.09 29.46 41.26
N PHE A 207 9.16 30.31 40.80
CA PHE A 207 9.50 31.57 40.16
C PHE A 207 10.09 32.50 41.22
N ASN A 208 11.41 32.47 41.37
CA ASN A 208 12.13 33.46 42.14
C ASN A 208 12.45 34.64 41.20
N ALA A 209 11.77 35.76 41.43
CA ALA A 209 11.93 36.95 40.61
C ALA A 209 13.38 37.47 40.62
N ASP A 210 14.10 37.26 41.72
CA ASP A 210 15.49 37.71 41.87
C ASP A 210 16.43 36.86 40.99
N ASP A 211 16.27 35.53 40.98
CA ASP A 211 17.07 34.62 40.16
C ASP A 211 16.85 34.89 38.66
N MET A 212 15.62 35.24 38.25
CA MET A 212 15.31 35.60 36.86
C MET A 212 15.89 36.95 36.44
N VAL A 213 15.95 37.92 37.36
CA VAL A 213 16.60 39.20 37.13
C VAL A 213 18.11 39.02 37.00
N GLU A 214 18.71 38.13 37.79
CA GLU A 214 20.12 37.78 37.73
C GLU A 214 20.47 37.08 36.41
N LEU A 215 19.72 36.04 36.03
CA LEU A 215 19.86 35.35 34.75
C LEU A 215 19.71 36.30 33.55
N ARG A 216 18.76 37.23 33.60
CA ARG A 216 18.57 38.22 32.54
C ARG A 216 19.77 39.17 32.46
N ARG A 217 20.35 39.56 33.60
CA ARG A 217 21.56 40.37 33.66
C ARG A 217 22.75 39.64 33.06
N ASP A 218 22.92 38.36 33.37
CA ASP A 218 24.03 37.55 32.87
C ASP A 218 23.93 37.36 31.35
N VAL A 219 22.73 37.13 30.82
CA VAL A 219 22.50 37.06 29.37
C VAL A 219 22.80 38.39 28.69
N ASP A 220 22.38 39.53 29.26
CA ASP A 220 22.67 40.85 28.71
C ASP A 220 24.17 41.18 28.74
N ILE A 221 24.88 40.74 29.78
CA ILE A 221 26.35 40.88 29.88
C ILE A 221 27.03 40.02 28.82
N ASP A 222 26.60 38.78 28.63
CA ASP A 222 27.22 37.84 27.71
C ASP A 222 26.94 38.19 26.23
N ILE A 223 25.78 38.78 25.93
CA ILE A 223 25.47 39.35 24.61
C ILE A 223 26.38 40.56 24.33
N ARG A 224 26.64 41.40 25.34
CA ARG A 224 27.51 42.58 25.22
C ARG A 224 28.99 42.24 25.18
N SER A 225 29.41 41.10 25.76
CA SER A 225 30.80 40.64 25.73
C SER A 225 31.19 39.98 24.41
N LYS A 226 30.18 39.47 23.67
CA LYS A 226 30.34 38.80 22.37
C LYS A 226 30.11 39.70 21.15
N CYS A 227 29.70 40.96 21.35
CA CYS A 227 29.66 41.99 20.30
C CYS A 227 30.89 42.92 20.42
#